data_AF-A0A7C7QH78-F1
#
_entry.id   AF-A0A7C7QH78-F1
#
_cell.length_a   1.000
_cell.length_b   1.000
_cell.length_c   1.000
_cell.angle_alpha   90.00
_cell.angle_beta   90.00
_cell.angle_gamma   90.00
#
_symmetry.space_group_name_H-M   'P 1'
#
loop_
_entity.id
_entity.type
_entity.pdbx_description
1 polymer ?
#
loop_
_entity_poly.entity_id
_entity_poly.type
_entity_poly.pdbx_seq_one_letter_code
_entity_poly.pdbx_strand_id
1 'polypeptide(L)'
;MFFKRVSHKTVRPGLFNTRWNVWRASDRFVSSGGYPLASISFPLDKSVFRLEPGDAFVFGFPPYDTSQRVFRVVRIIESDPGSEKITLEAVEDIYYLSS
;
A
#
# COMPACT_ATOMS: atom_id res chain seq x y z
N MET A 1 1.80 27.36 20.95
CA MET A 1 2.84 27.58 19.92
C MET A 1 3.11 26.24 19.24
N PHE A 2 2.64 26.04 18.01
CA PHE A 2 2.83 24.78 17.28
C PHE A 2 4.12 24.84 16.47
N PHE A 3 5.13 24.06 16.86
CA PHE A 3 6.33 23.89 16.04
C PHE A 3 6.00 22.98 14.85
N LYS A 4 5.90 23.55 13.65
CA LYS A 4 5.77 22.77 12.41
C LYS A 4 7.16 22.25 12.02
N ARG A 5 7.45 20.99 12.31
CA ARG A 5 8.69 20.32 11.89
C ARG A 5 8.66 20.15 10.37
N VAL A 6 9.44 20.95 9.65
CA VAL A 6 9.61 20.79 8.19
C VAL A 6 10.65 19.71 7.94
N SER A 7 10.24 18.60 7.33
CA SER A 7 11.13 17.52 6.89
C SER A 7 11.40 17.66 5.40
N HIS A 8 12.65 17.51 4.96
CA HIS A 8 13.03 17.54 3.56
C HIS A 8 13.71 16.23 3.17
N LYS A 9 13.36 15.68 2.00
CA LYS A 9 14.00 14.51 1.41
C LYS A 9 14.19 14.76 -0.08
N THR A 10 15.44 14.68 -0.54
CA THR A 10 15.76 14.83 -1.96
C THR A 10 15.81 13.46 -2.62
N VAL A 11 14.99 13.27 -3.66
CA VAL A 11 14.99 12.07 -4.49
C VAL A 11 15.40 12.47 -5.91
N ARG A 12 16.29 11.70 -6.54
CA ARG A 12 16.74 11.92 -7.93
C ARG A 12 16.23 10.78 -8.81
N PRO A 13 15.09 10.95 -9.50
CA PRO A 13 14.56 9.93 -10.38
C PRO A 13 15.39 9.91 -11.67
N GLY A 14 16.17 8.85 -11.92
CA GLY A 14 17.09 8.78 -13.06
C GLY A 14 16.42 8.70 -14.45
N LEU A 15 15.11 8.44 -14.52
CA LEU A 15 14.38 8.17 -15.77
C LEU A 15 13.27 9.18 -16.08
N PHE A 16 13.05 10.18 -15.21
CA PHE A 16 11.95 11.14 -15.36
C PHE A 16 12.48 12.44 -15.95
N ASN A 17 12.51 12.53 -17.29
CA ASN A 17 13.14 13.65 -18.00
C ASN A 17 12.18 14.78 -18.43
N THR A 18 10.86 14.55 -18.34
CA THR A 18 9.85 15.57 -18.67
C THR A 18 9.31 16.23 -17.42
N ARG A 19 9.02 17.54 -17.49
CA ARG A 19 8.45 18.31 -16.37
C ARG A 19 7.20 17.65 -15.76
N TRP A 20 6.33 17.13 -16.61
CA TRP A 20 5.10 16.45 -16.19
C TRP A 20 5.37 15.18 -15.38
N ASN A 21 6.30 14.35 -15.86
CA ASN A 21 6.65 13.10 -15.21
C ASN A 21 7.34 13.34 -13.86
N VAL A 22 8.22 14.36 -13.79
CA VAL A 22 8.86 14.77 -12.54
C VAL A 22 7.82 15.26 -11.52
N TRP A 23 6.88 16.11 -11.95
CA TRP A 23 5.82 16.61 -11.09
C TRP A 23 4.95 15.48 -10.51
N ARG A 24 4.48 14.54 -11.36
CA ARG A 24 3.72 13.37 -10.90
C ARG A 24 4.53 12.49 -9.94
N ALA A 25 5.82 12.28 -10.23
CA ALA A 25 6.68 11.49 -9.35
C ALA A 25 6.84 12.16 -7.97
N SER A 26 7.09 13.48 -7.95
CA SER A 26 7.18 14.26 -6.71
C SER A 26 5.89 14.20 -5.89
N ASP A 27 4.74 14.38 -6.53
CA ASP A 27 3.44 14.30 -5.87
C ASP A 27 3.18 12.89 -5.27
N ARG A 28 3.53 11.84 -6.01
CA ARG A 28 3.49 10.44 -5.55
C ARG A 28 4.38 10.21 -4.33
N PHE A 29 5.61 10.73 -4.32
CA PHE A 29 6.54 10.60 -3.20
C PHE A 29 6.08 11.37 -1.96
N VAL A 30 5.52 12.56 -2.13
CA VAL A 30 5.00 13.36 -1.02
C VAL A 30 3.76 12.71 -0.44
N SER A 31 2.83 12.23 -1.27
CA SER A 31 1.61 11.57 -0.82
C SER A 31 1.92 10.26 -0.10
N SER A 32 2.78 9.42 -0.66
CA SER A 32 3.20 8.16 -0.01
C SER A 32 4.02 8.36 1.27
N GLY A 33 4.79 9.45 1.38
CA GLY A 33 5.55 9.77 2.59
C GLY A 33 4.74 10.53 3.65
N GLY A 34 3.70 11.24 3.24
CA GLY A 34 2.83 12.05 4.09
C GLY A 34 1.65 11.29 4.67
N TYR A 35 1.19 10.23 4.02
CA TYR A 35 0.15 9.35 4.53
C TYR A 35 0.77 8.19 5.32
N PRO A 36 0.47 8.03 6.62
CA PRO A 36 0.78 6.80 7.34
C PRO A 36 -0.16 5.71 6.81
N LEU A 37 0.28 5.05 5.75
CA LEU A 37 -0.44 3.96 5.10
C LEU A 37 -0.74 2.86 6.12
N ALA A 38 -2.02 2.52 6.30
CA ALA A 38 -2.36 1.33 7.07
C ALA A 38 -1.79 0.10 6.35
N SER A 39 -1.13 -0.79 7.08
CA SER A 39 -0.72 -2.10 6.60
C SER A 39 -1.50 -3.18 7.31
N ILE A 40 -1.90 -4.20 6.55
CA ILE A 40 -2.56 -5.38 7.09
C ILE A 40 -1.75 -6.61 6.72
N SER A 41 -1.59 -7.50 7.70
CA SER A 41 -0.96 -8.80 7.54
C SER A 41 -1.86 -9.83 8.19
N PHE A 42 -2.31 -10.82 7.42
CA PHE A 42 -3.15 -11.89 7.95
C PHE A 42 -2.89 -13.22 7.24
N PRO A 43 -2.94 -14.33 7.99
CA PRO A 43 -2.83 -15.68 7.43
C PRO A 43 -4.16 -16.10 6.79
N LEU A 44 -4.07 -16.83 5.69
CA LEU A 44 -5.21 -17.30 4.92
C LEU A 44 -4.84 -18.53 4.09
N ASP A 45 -5.83 -19.33 3.70
CA ASP A 45 -5.61 -20.57 2.95
C ASP A 45 -5.60 -20.31 1.43
N LYS A 46 -4.66 -20.92 0.70
CA LYS A 46 -4.53 -20.82 -0.77
C LYS A 46 -5.80 -21.25 -1.50
N SER A 47 -6.57 -22.17 -0.94
CA SER A 47 -7.82 -22.67 -1.55
C SER A 47 -8.92 -21.61 -1.64
N VAL A 48 -8.91 -20.62 -0.74
CA VAL A 48 -9.92 -19.56 -0.66
C VAL A 48 -9.45 -18.28 -1.36
N PHE A 49 -8.16 -18.17 -1.65
CA PHE A 49 -7.54 -16.91 -2.03
C PHE A 49 -7.12 -16.84 -3.49
N ARG A 50 -7.62 -15.84 -4.21
CA ARG A 50 -7.34 -15.61 -5.64
C ARG A 50 -6.62 -14.30 -5.95
N LEU A 51 -6.21 -13.52 -4.94
CA LEU A 51 -5.53 -12.25 -5.22
C LEU A 51 -4.04 -12.48 -5.48
N GLU A 52 -3.52 -11.75 -6.46
CA GLU A 52 -2.12 -11.73 -6.82
C GLU A 52 -1.44 -10.46 -6.27
N PRO A 53 -0.09 -10.46 -6.13
CA PRO A 53 0.63 -9.23 -5.80
C PRO A 53 0.33 -8.12 -6.81
N GLY A 54 -0.13 -6.97 -6.30
CA GLY A 54 -0.55 -5.83 -7.11
C GLY A 54 -2.07 -5.66 -7.21
N ASP A 55 -2.86 -6.70 -6.90
CA ASP A 55 -4.32 -6.61 -6.88
C ASP A 55 -4.83 -5.69 -5.78
N ALA A 56 -5.91 -4.98 -6.07
CA ALA A 56 -6.63 -4.16 -5.10
C ALA A 56 -7.88 -4.89 -4.62
N PHE A 57 -8.15 -4.83 -3.32
CA PHE A 57 -9.34 -5.42 -2.72
C PHE A 57 -9.91 -4.51 -1.63
N VAL A 58 -11.21 -4.62 -1.42
CA VAL A 58 -11.89 -3.94 -0.33
C VAL A 58 -11.77 -4.80 0.92
N PHE A 59 -11.13 -4.26 1.94
CA PHE A 59 -11.06 -4.90 3.25
C PHE A 59 -12.09 -4.26 4.19
N GLY A 60 -12.86 -5.12 4.85
CA GLY A 60 -13.84 -4.74 5.85
C GLY A 60 -13.59 -5.53 7.13
N PHE A 61 -13.26 -4.86 8.23
CA PHE A 61 -13.19 -5.50 9.54
C PHE A 61 -14.17 -4.85 10.52
N PRO A 62 -15.37 -5.44 10.70
CA PRO A 62 -16.45 -4.84 11.48
C PRO A 62 -16.05 -4.42 12.92
N PRO A 63 -15.22 -5.18 13.67
CA PRO A 63 -14.84 -4.78 15.02
C PRO A 63 -14.05 -3.47 15.15
N TYR A 64 -13.42 -2.99 14.08
CA TYR A 64 -12.61 -1.76 14.08
C TYR A 64 -13.20 -0.67 13.19
N ASP A 65 -14.48 -0.76 12.82
CA ASP A 65 -15.17 0.19 11.95
C ASP A 65 -14.36 0.56 10.69
N THR A 66 -13.56 -0.40 10.20
CA THR A 66 -12.73 -0.23 9.00
C THR A 66 -13.56 -0.70 7.83
N SER A 67 -14.70 -0.04 7.61
CA SER A 67 -15.57 -0.34 6.50
C SER A 67 -15.03 0.32 5.22
N GLN A 68 -14.89 -0.48 4.17
CA GLN A 68 -14.65 -0.01 2.79
C GLN A 68 -13.29 0.63 2.50
N ARG A 69 -12.23 0.22 3.20
CA ARG A 69 -10.88 0.65 2.82
C ARG A 69 -10.32 -0.23 1.71
N VAL A 70 -9.68 0.39 0.72
CA VAL A 70 -9.03 -0.33 -0.37
C VAL A 70 -7.59 -0.58 0.00
N PHE A 71 -7.20 -1.85 -0.06
CA PHE A 71 -5.83 -2.30 0.14
C PHE A 71 -5.29 -2.90 -1.13
N ARG A 72 -4.00 -2.73 -1.37
CA ARG A 72 -3.28 -3.37 -2.47
C ARG A 72 -2.31 -4.41 -1.92
N VAL A 73 -2.35 -5.60 -2.49
CA VAL A 73 -1.45 -6.70 -2.13
C VAL A 73 -0.02 -6.30 -2.47
N VAL A 74 0.87 -6.32 -1.48
CA VAL A 74 2.30 -6.03 -1.66
C VAL A 74 3.07 -7.31 -1.92
N ARG A 75 2.81 -8.34 -1.10
CA ARG A 75 3.44 -9.66 -1.24
C ARG A 75 2.59 -10.74 -0.59
N ILE A 76 2.81 -11.96 -1.06
CA ILE A 76 2.25 -13.17 -0.50
C ILE A 76 3.44 -14.02 -0.06
N ILE A 77 3.45 -14.39 1.22
CA ILE A 77 4.48 -15.24 1.81
C ILE A 77 3.89 -16.63 1.94
N GLU A 78 4.48 -17.59 1.24
CA GLU A 78 4.10 -18.99 1.38
C GLU A 78 4.74 -19.59 2.63
N SER A 79 3.97 -20.43 3.33
CA SER A 79 4.50 -21.24 4.42
C SER A 79 5.25 -22.47 3.86
N ASP A 80 5.46 -23.50 4.70
CA ASP A 80 6.12 -24.73 4.31
C ASP A 80 5.56 -25.34 3.00
N PRO A 81 6.38 -26.02 2.18
CA PRO A 81 5.97 -26.58 0.89
C PRO A 81 4.80 -27.57 0.93
N GLY A 82 4.47 -28.11 2.11
CA GLY A 82 3.31 -28.99 2.34
C GLY A 82 2.09 -28.31 2.96
N SER A 83 2.16 -27.01 3.24
CA SER A 83 1.11 -26.23 3.88
C SER A 83 0.39 -25.36 2.86
N GLU A 84 -0.94 -25.38 2.87
CA GLU A 84 -1.76 -24.49 2.05
C GLU A 84 -1.90 -23.08 2.66
N LYS A 85 -1.19 -22.78 3.75
CA LYS A 85 -1.26 -21.48 4.42
C LYS A 85 -0.35 -20.46 3.76
N ILE A 86 -0.93 -19.31 3.42
CA ILE A 86 -0.20 -18.13 2.97
C ILE A 86 -0.45 -16.98 3.93
N THR A 87 0.57 -16.13 4.09
CA THR A 87 0.43 -14.85 4.77
C THR A 87 0.40 -13.76 3.73
N LEU A 88 -0.69 -13.00 3.71
CA LEU A 88 -0.81 -11.87 2.82
C LEU A 88 -0.40 -10.60 3.53
N GLU A 89 0.40 -9.80 2.85
CA GLU A 89 0.70 -8.43 3.26
C GLU A 89 0.15 -7.45 2.23
N ALA A 90 -0.68 -6.54 2.71
CA ALA A 90 -1.27 -5.50 1.90
C ALA A 90 -1.16 -4.13 2.58
N VAL A 91 -1.15 -3.10 1.76
CA VAL A 91 -1.01 -1.70 2.20
C VAL A 91 -2.16 -0.91 1.61
N GLU A 92 -2.68 0.03 2.39
CA GLU A 92 -3.77 0.91 1.98
C GLU A 92 -3.42 1.63 0.65
N ASP A 93 -4.36 1.64 -0.29
CA ASP A 93 -4.14 2.23 -1.60
C ASP A 93 -4.63 3.67 -1.65
N ILE A 94 -3.72 4.64 -1.45
CA ILE A 94 -4.03 6.07 -1.55
C ILE A 94 -4.47 6.45 -2.98
N TYR A 95 -4.02 5.72 -4.00
CA TYR A 95 -4.26 6.13 -5.39
C TYR A 95 -5.65 5.77 -5.88
N TYR A 96 -6.36 4.88 -5.18
CA TYR A 96 -7.81 4.71 -5.37
C TYR A 96 -8.60 5.88 -4.77
N LEU A 97 -8.12 6.47 -3.67
CA LEU A 97 -8.76 7.63 -3.04
C LEU A 97 -8.54 8.94 -3.80
N SER A 98 -7.55 9.00 -4.71
CA SER A 98 -7.18 10.20 -5.47
C SER A 98 -7.64 10.21 -6.93
N SER A 99 -8.41 9.20 -7.37
CA SER A 99 -8.90 9.04 -8.75
C SER A 99 -10.36 9.44 -8.91
#